data_AF-A0AAW7F8E1-F1
#
_entry.id   AF-A0AAW7F8E1-F1
#
_cell.length_a   1.000
_cell.length_b   1.000
_cell.length_c   1.000
_cell.angle_alpha   90.00
_cell.angle_beta   90.00
_cell.angle_gamma   90.00
#
_symmetry.space_group_name_H-M   'P 1'
#
loop_
_entity.id
_entity.type
_entity.pdbx_description
1 polymer ?
#
loop_
_entity_poly.entity_id
_entity_poly.type
_entity_poly.pdbx_seq_one_letter_code
_entity_poly.pdbx_strand_id
1 'polypeptide(L)'
;MRSCSFFYCLQIDRPDIYIQAANDLWLYGRTKIGSLQITPSENCRNPSGKFYDESSQPAVPLISGLDWLTLASLRDSENTVLSYDSINYEISGISMWDTVAGWFEKAGYVKIFDNVGITRGNIQDIRKLNAYFKQGYKVITLIADGLLTSSESSLTVPSHWIVWDGEVTEDANRKVSLRLFSWGEVGEQIKREKNINFFINRFFGGMVFKPLI
;
A
#
# COMPACT_ATOMS: atom_id res chain seq x y z
N MET A 1 -6.55 -6.28 4.39
CA MET A 1 -6.00 -6.23 3.01
C MET A 1 -4.72 -5.38 2.99
N ARG A 2 -3.62 -5.85 2.40
CA ARG A 2 -2.25 -5.30 2.62
C ARG A 2 -1.54 -4.75 1.35
N SER A 3 -2.25 -4.51 0.25
CA SER A 3 -1.66 -3.91 -0.96
C SER A 3 -2.62 -2.96 -1.67
N CYS A 4 -3.05 -1.92 -0.94
CA CYS A 4 -3.97 -0.90 -1.45
C CYS A 4 -3.25 0.30 -2.10
N SER A 5 -1.93 0.40 -1.93
CA SER A 5 -1.13 1.57 -2.37
C SER A 5 -1.13 1.81 -3.88
N PHE A 6 -1.08 0.75 -4.69
CA PHE A 6 -1.06 0.86 -6.16
C PHE A 6 -2.39 1.43 -6.70
N PHE A 7 -3.50 0.77 -6.39
CA PHE A 7 -4.82 1.20 -6.87
C PHE A 7 -5.23 2.56 -6.31
N TYR A 8 -4.84 2.90 -5.08
CA TYR A 8 -5.02 4.26 -4.57
C TYR A 8 -4.31 5.30 -5.44
N CYS A 9 -3.02 5.10 -5.75
CA CYS A 9 -2.29 6.04 -6.62
C CYS A 9 -2.93 6.11 -8.01
N LEU A 10 -3.29 4.96 -8.59
CA LEU A 10 -3.95 4.88 -9.89
C LEU A 10 -5.29 5.62 -9.91
N GLN A 11 -6.11 5.46 -8.88
CA GLN A 11 -7.39 6.15 -8.77
C GLN A 11 -7.23 7.67 -8.69
N ILE A 12 -6.20 8.15 -7.98
CA ILE A 12 -5.92 9.59 -7.88
C ILE A 12 -5.41 10.17 -9.20
N ASP A 13 -4.48 9.48 -9.85
CA ASP A 13 -3.81 9.99 -11.05
C ASP A 13 -4.62 9.77 -12.34
N ARG A 14 -5.23 8.58 -12.47
CA ARG A 14 -5.97 8.12 -13.66
C ARG A 14 -7.27 7.42 -13.25
N PRO A 15 -8.25 8.17 -12.72
CA PRO A 15 -9.54 7.60 -12.31
C PRO A 15 -10.26 6.88 -13.45
N ASP A 16 -10.07 7.32 -14.69
CA ASP A 16 -10.58 6.68 -15.90
C ASP A 16 -10.02 5.26 -16.09
N ILE A 17 -8.71 5.08 -15.92
CA ILE A 17 -8.06 3.77 -16.00
C ILE A 17 -8.46 2.90 -14.81
N TYR A 18 -8.58 3.46 -13.61
CA TYR A 18 -9.07 2.74 -12.43
C TYR A 18 -10.50 2.19 -12.66
N ILE A 19 -11.41 3.02 -13.17
CA ILE A 19 -12.78 2.60 -13.50
C ILE A 19 -12.78 1.53 -14.60
N GLN A 20 -11.96 1.69 -15.64
CA GLN A 20 -11.80 0.67 -16.67
C GLN A 20 -11.34 -0.66 -16.07
N ALA A 21 -10.32 -0.64 -15.21
CA ALA A 21 -9.79 -1.83 -14.57
C ALA A 21 -10.84 -2.54 -13.71
N ALA A 22 -11.61 -1.79 -12.92
CA ALA A 22 -12.71 -2.34 -12.12
C ALA A 22 -13.79 -2.97 -13.02
N ASN A 23 -14.21 -2.28 -14.09
CA ASN A 23 -15.21 -2.80 -15.03
C ASN A 23 -14.73 -4.05 -15.76
N ASP A 24 -13.48 -4.06 -16.22
CA ASP A 24 -12.90 -5.19 -16.95
C ASP A 24 -12.78 -6.42 -16.03
N LEU A 25 -12.36 -6.23 -14.78
CA LEU A 25 -12.31 -7.30 -13.78
C LEU A 25 -13.71 -7.85 -13.49
N TRP A 26 -14.72 -7.00 -13.40
CA TRP A 26 -16.10 -7.41 -13.16
C TRP A 26 -16.70 -8.19 -14.35
N LEU A 27 -16.57 -7.63 -15.56
CA LEU A 27 -17.23 -8.16 -16.77
C LEU A 27 -16.48 -9.35 -17.38
N TYR A 28 -15.15 -9.32 -17.33
CA TYR A 28 -14.30 -10.26 -18.07
C TYR A 28 -13.38 -11.08 -17.16
N GLY A 29 -13.31 -10.77 -15.87
CA GLY A 29 -12.43 -11.47 -14.92
C GLY A 29 -10.94 -11.23 -15.16
N ARG A 30 -10.56 -10.20 -15.92
CA ARG A 30 -9.18 -9.83 -16.23
C ARG A 30 -9.11 -8.37 -16.67
N THR A 31 -7.98 -7.72 -16.46
CA THR A 31 -7.71 -6.38 -16.99
C THR A 31 -6.25 -6.20 -17.36
N LYS A 32 -5.97 -5.12 -18.11
CA LYS A 32 -4.62 -4.70 -18.47
C LYS A 32 -4.48 -3.19 -18.23
N ILE A 33 -3.49 -2.82 -17.42
CA ILE A 33 -3.13 -1.43 -17.10
C ILE A 33 -1.72 -1.20 -17.62
N GLY A 34 -1.55 -0.46 -18.71
CA GLY A 34 -0.24 -0.39 -19.39
C GLY A 34 0.21 -1.78 -19.84
N SER A 35 1.34 -2.25 -19.34
CA SER A 35 1.85 -3.61 -19.50
C SER A 35 1.48 -4.56 -18.35
N LEU A 36 0.92 -4.05 -17.25
CA LEU A 36 0.47 -4.86 -16.12
C LEU A 36 -0.76 -5.65 -16.52
N GLN A 37 -0.67 -6.97 -16.47
CA GLN A 37 -1.80 -7.87 -16.71
C GLN A 37 -2.27 -8.43 -15.37
N ILE A 38 -3.56 -8.28 -15.09
CA ILE A 38 -4.20 -8.81 -13.88
C ILE A 38 -5.22 -9.84 -14.34
N THR A 39 -4.92 -11.11 -14.12
CA THR A 39 -5.81 -12.24 -14.45
C THR A 39 -5.94 -13.12 -13.21
N PRO A 40 -6.88 -12.83 -12.30
CA PRO A 40 -7.12 -13.66 -11.12
C PRO A 40 -7.56 -15.09 -11.50
N SER A 41 -7.22 -16.02 -10.62
CA SER A 41 -7.70 -17.39 -10.62
C SER A 41 -9.22 -17.47 -10.54
N GLU A 42 -9.76 -18.63 -10.93
CA GLU A 42 -11.20 -18.89 -10.82
C GLU A 42 -11.70 -18.80 -9.36
N ASN A 43 -10.89 -19.20 -8.38
CA ASN A 43 -11.25 -19.13 -6.96
C ASN A 43 -11.33 -17.68 -6.45
N CYS A 44 -10.45 -16.79 -6.92
CA CYS A 44 -10.53 -15.37 -6.56
C CYS A 44 -11.76 -14.69 -7.20
N ARG A 45 -12.14 -15.12 -8.42
CA ARG A 45 -13.33 -14.64 -9.13
C ARG A 45 -14.64 -15.21 -8.56
N ASN A 46 -14.60 -16.41 -8.01
CA ASN A 46 -15.74 -17.11 -7.40
C ASN A 46 -15.44 -17.45 -5.94
N PRO A 47 -15.33 -16.42 -5.07
CA PRO A 47 -14.86 -16.64 -3.72
C PRO A 47 -15.90 -17.39 -2.87
N SER A 48 -15.45 -18.43 -2.19
CA SER A 48 -16.26 -19.18 -1.22
C SER A 48 -16.10 -18.61 0.20
N GLY A 49 -17.17 -18.60 1.00
CA GLY A 49 -17.13 -18.21 2.40
C GLY A 49 -18.04 -17.04 2.74
N LYS A 50 -17.88 -16.48 3.93
CA LYS A 50 -18.69 -15.34 4.40
C LYS A 50 -18.16 -14.03 3.80
N PHE A 51 -19.02 -13.32 3.08
CA PHE A 51 -18.76 -11.95 2.60
C PHE A 51 -19.38 -10.88 3.50
N TYR A 52 -20.31 -11.28 4.35
CA TYR A 52 -21.04 -10.41 5.25
C TYR A 52 -20.89 -10.93 6.67
N ASP A 53 -20.78 -9.99 7.61
CA ASP A 53 -20.97 -10.30 9.02
C ASP A 53 -22.47 -10.44 9.28
N GLU A 54 -22.91 -11.69 9.37
CA GLU A 54 -24.32 -12.03 9.66
C GLU A 54 -24.68 -11.81 11.13
N SER A 55 -23.70 -11.52 12.00
CA SER A 55 -23.95 -11.23 13.42
C SER A 55 -24.36 -9.78 13.67
N SER A 56 -24.15 -8.88 12.70
CA SER A 56 -24.61 -7.50 12.71
C SER A 56 -25.96 -7.34 12.00
N GLN A 57 -26.80 -6.41 12.46
CA GLN A 57 -28.12 -6.10 11.87
C GLN A 57 -28.22 -4.59 11.54
N PRO A 58 -28.29 -4.20 10.24
CA PRO A 58 -28.23 -5.06 9.06
C PRO A 58 -26.85 -5.70 8.88
N ALA A 59 -26.78 -6.80 8.12
CA ALA A 59 -25.53 -7.47 7.83
C ALA A 59 -24.57 -6.51 7.10
N VAL A 60 -23.34 -6.40 7.60
CA VAL A 60 -22.33 -5.46 7.07
C VAL A 60 -21.32 -6.26 6.23
N PRO A 61 -20.94 -5.78 5.03
CA PRO A 61 -19.89 -6.45 4.26
C PRO A 61 -18.57 -6.48 5.03
N LEU A 62 -17.93 -7.65 5.08
CA LEU A 62 -16.60 -7.83 5.68
C LEU A 62 -15.49 -7.16 4.83
N ILE A 63 -15.78 -6.97 3.55
CA ILE A 63 -14.92 -6.34 2.56
C ILE A 63 -15.79 -5.71 1.47
N SER A 64 -15.40 -4.53 0.99
CA SER A 64 -16.04 -3.94 -0.18
C SER A 64 -15.88 -4.85 -1.40
N GLY A 65 -16.94 -5.06 -2.17
CA GLY A 65 -16.87 -5.84 -3.41
C GLY A 65 -15.86 -5.25 -4.41
N LEU A 66 -15.72 -3.91 -4.44
CA LEU A 66 -14.73 -3.24 -5.27
C LEU A 66 -13.30 -3.49 -4.78
N ASP A 67 -13.08 -3.50 -3.46
CA ASP A 67 -11.78 -3.81 -2.88
C ASP A 67 -11.40 -5.27 -3.13
N TRP A 68 -12.35 -6.20 -2.98
CA TRP A 68 -12.14 -7.60 -3.38
C TRP A 68 -11.74 -7.68 -4.85
N LEU A 69 -12.56 -7.08 -5.72
CA LEU A 69 -12.36 -7.16 -7.16
C LEU A 69 -11.01 -6.60 -7.60
N THR A 70 -10.57 -5.47 -7.04
CA THR A 70 -9.31 -4.84 -7.45
C THR A 70 -8.12 -5.43 -6.69
N LEU A 71 -8.13 -5.35 -5.36
CA LEU A 71 -6.98 -5.67 -4.51
C LEU A 71 -6.73 -7.18 -4.41
N ALA A 72 -7.79 -8.00 -4.28
CA ALA A 72 -7.61 -9.44 -4.25
C ALA A 72 -7.17 -9.95 -5.62
N SER A 73 -7.74 -9.43 -6.71
CA SER A 73 -7.36 -9.84 -8.07
C SER A 73 -5.92 -9.52 -8.40
N LEU A 74 -5.43 -8.32 -8.05
CA LEU A 74 -4.01 -7.98 -8.24
C LEU A 74 -3.13 -8.96 -7.47
N ARG A 75 -3.43 -9.18 -6.18
CA ARG A 75 -2.64 -10.07 -5.33
C ARG A 75 -2.65 -11.52 -5.81
N ASP A 76 -3.79 -12.01 -6.27
CA ASP A 76 -3.95 -13.38 -6.76
C ASP A 76 -3.33 -13.58 -8.15
N SER A 77 -3.30 -12.53 -8.98
CA SER A 77 -2.64 -12.55 -10.29
C SER A 77 -1.11 -12.55 -10.23
N GLU A 78 -0.54 -12.28 -9.06
CA GLU A 78 0.90 -12.40 -8.84
C GLU A 78 1.32 -13.87 -8.87
N ASN A 79 1.88 -14.30 -10.00
CA ASN A 79 2.67 -15.53 -10.07
C ASN A 79 4.05 -15.30 -9.43
N THR A 80 4.11 -15.08 -8.12
CA THR A 80 5.39 -15.04 -7.40
C THR A 80 5.95 -16.45 -7.20
N VAL A 81 6.50 -17.01 -8.28
CA VAL A 81 7.64 -17.94 -8.23
C VAL A 81 8.90 -17.08 -8.41
N LEU A 82 9.22 -16.25 -7.43
CA LEU A 82 10.48 -15.49 -7.39
C LEU A 82 11.15 -15.74 -6.03
N SER A 83 12.31 -16.39 -6.16
CA SER A 83 13.24 -16.96 -5.19
C SER A 83 13.04 -16.56 -3.73
N TYR A 84 12.71 -17.58 -2.94
CA TYR A 84 12.73 -17.62 -1.48
C TYR A 84 14.16 -17.75 -0.92
N ASP A 85 15.20 -17.36 -1.67
CA ASP A 85 16.58 -17.47 -1.22
C ASP A 85 16.97 -16.21 -0.44
N SER A 86 16.77 -16.31 0.88
CA SER A 86 17.21 -15.39 1.93
C SER A 86 16.35 -14.14 2.20
N ILE A 87 15.45 -14.26 3.19
CA ILE A 87 15.58 -13.62 4.51
C ILE A 87 14.42 -14.11 5.41
N ASN A 88 14.83 -14.71 6.54
CA ASN A 88 14.06 -15.20 7.69
C ASN A 88 12.55 -14.88 7.78
N TYR A 89 11.74 -15.94 7.57
CA TYR A 89 10.59 -16.45 8.35
C TYR A 89 9.53 -15.54 9.05
N GLU A 90 9.50 -14.21 8.90
CA GLU A 90 8.44 -13.37 9.51
C GLU A 90 7.72 -12.40 8.56
N ILE A 91 8.10 -12.40 7.27
CA ILE A 91 7.62 -11.45 6.24
C ILE A 91 6.52 -12.07 5.33
N SER A 92 6.03 -13.27 5.66
CA SER A 92 5.25 -14.18 4.79
C SER A 92 3.88 -13.70 4.27
N GLY A 93 3.55 -12.41 4.39
CA GLY A 93 2.32 -11.82 3.86
C GLY A 93 2.48 -10.49 3.11
N ILE A 94 3.66 -9.88 3.10
CA ILE A 94 3.89 -8.57 2.45
C ILE A 94 4.31 -8.78 1.01
N SER A 95 3.81 -7.94 0.10
CA SER A 95 4.40 -7.84 -1.24
C SER A 95 5.77 -7.20 -1.11
N MET A 96 6.82 -7.91 -1.58
CA MET A 96 8.19 -7.37 -1.60
C MET A 96 8.22 -6.05 -2.39
N TRP A 97 9.14 -5.16 -2.04
CA TRP A 97 9.23 -3.84 -2.69
C TRP A 97 9.41 -3.93 -4.19
N ASP A 98 10.13 -4.94 -4.69
CA ASP A 98 10.29 -5.17 -6.14
C ASP A 98 8.96 -5.52 -6.81
N THR A 99 8.12 -6.32 -6.16
CA THR A 99 6.76 -6.62 -6.64
C THR A 99 5.92 -5.35 -6.70
N VAL A 100 5.93 -4.55 -5.64
CA VAL A 100 5.17 -3.28 -5.59
C VAL A 100 5.68 -2.32 -6.67
N ALA A 101 6.99 -2.11 -6.78
CA ALA A 101 7.58 -1.29 -7.84
C ALA A 101 7.18 -1.79 -9.24
N GLY A 102 7.23 -3.11 -9.44
CA GLY A 102 6.84 -3.75 -10.70
C GLY A 102 5.40 -3.46 -11.11
N TRP A 103 4.45 -3.37 -10.17
CA TRP A 103 3.07 -2.95 -10.48
C TRP A 103 3.01 -1.53 -11.03
N PHE A 104 3.65 -0.59 -10.33
CA PHE A 104 3.71 0.81 -10.73
C PHE A 104 4.38 0.97 -12.09
N GLU A 105 5.56 0.39 -12.28
CA GLU A 105 6.33 0.51 -13.52
C GLU A 105 5.59 -0.14 -14.70
N LYS A 106 5.03 -1.33 -14.51
CA LYS A 106 4.23 -1.99 -15.57
C LYS A 106 2.98 -1.18 -15.93
N ALA A 107 2.39 -0.47 -14.97
CA ALA A 107 1.25 0.43 -15.20
C ALA A 107 1.64 1.75 -15.90
N GLY A 108 2.94 2.05 -16.00
CA GLY A 108 3.47 3.24 -16.69
C GLY A 108 4.02 4.32 -15.76
N TYR A 109 4.03 4.12 -14.44
CA TYR A 109 4.69 5.04 -13.52
C TYR A 109 6.21 5.00 -13.71
N VAL A 110 6.87 6.14 -13.49
CA VAL A 110 8.34 6.23 -13.53
C VAL A 110 8.86 6.31 -12.10
N LYS A 111 9.56 5.26 -11.64
CA LYS A 111 10.29 5.29 -10.37
C LYS A 111 11.50 6.20 -10.50
N ILE A 112 11.65 7.14 -9.57
CA ILE A 112 12.76 8.11 -9.57
C ILE A 112 13.67 8.00 -8.35
N PHE A 113 13.23 7.28 -7.32
CA PHE A 113 13.98 7.05 -6.11
C PHE A 113 13.44 5.83 -5.37
N ASP A 114 14.35 5.05 -4.79
CA ASP A 114 14.04 4.09 -3.73
C ASP A 114 15.17 4.05 -2.70
N ASN A 115 14.79 3.74 -1.47
CA ASN A 115 15.70 3.39 -0.38
C ASN A 115 15.06 2.36 0.56
N VAL A 116 14.05 1.65 0.06
CA VAL A 116 13.31 0.66 0.83
C VAL A 116 14.13 -0.59 1.04
N GLY A 117 14.02 -1.19 2.23
CA GLY A 117 14.71 -2.43 2.54
C GLY A 117 14.32 -3.01 3.90
N ILE A 118 15.10 -3.97 4.38
CA ILE A 118 14.92 -4.56 5.73
C ILE A 118 15.50 -3.69 6.85
N THR A 119 16.38 -2.74 6.50
CA THR A 119 16.98 -1.81 7.45
C THR A 119 16.09 -0.60 7.66
N ARG A 120 16.08 -0.07 8.88
CA ARG A 120 15.34 1.15 9.19
C ARG A 120 15.92 2.34 8.42
N GLY A 121 15.02 3.19 7.94
CA GLY A 121 15.41 4.50 7.41
C GLY A 121 15.83 5.45 8.53
N ASN A 122 16.20 6.67 8.16
CA ASN A 122 16.63 7.72 9.08
C ASN A 122 15.95 9.07 8.79
N ILE A 123 16.30 10.09 9.56
CA ILE A 123 15.69 11.42 9.41
C ILE A 123 16.00 12.09 8.06
N GLN A 124 17.15 11.80 7.45
CA GLN A 124 17.49 12.34 6.13
C GLN A 124 16.65 11.68 5.04
N ASP A 125 16.33 10.40 5.18
CA ASP A 125 15.39 9.72 4.29
C ASP A 125 14.01 10.37 4.34
N ILE A 126 13.49 10.64 5.54
CA ILE A 126 12.20 11.32 5.73
C ILE A 126 12.21 12.72 5.08
N ARG A 127 13.28 13.50 5.30
CA ARG A 127 13.42 14.84 4.69
C ARG A 127 13.45 14.77 3.16
N LYS A 128 14.15 13.78 2.60
CA LYS A 128 14.21 13.56 1.16
C LYS A 128 12.85 13.17 0.59
N LEU A 129 12.12 12.29 1.26
CA LEU A 129 10.77 11.91 0.87
C LEU A 129 9.78 13.08 0.98
N ASN A 130 9.86 13.91 2.03
CA ASN A 130 9.10 15.17 2.12
C ASN A 130 9.39 16.10 0.94
N ALA A 131 10.66 16.23 0.52
CA ALA A 131 11.04 17.05 -0.62
C ALA A 131 10.45 16.51 -1.94
N TYR A 132 10.35 15.19 -2.11
CA TYR A 132 9.67 14.59 -3.25
C TYR A 132 8.15 14.77 -3.20
N PHE A 133 7.54 14.60 -2.03
CA PHE A 133 6.11 14.85 -1.84
C PHE A 133 5.74 16.29 -2.23
N LYS A 134 6.54 17.28 -1.82
CA LYS A 134 6.38 18.70 -2.21
C LYS A 134 6.42 18.95 -3.72
N GLN A 135 7.12 18.11 -4.47
CA GLN A 135 7.18 18.19 -5.93
C GLN A 135 5.96 17.54 -6.61
N GLY A 136 4.98 17.06 -5.81
CA GLY A 136 3.78 16.38 -6.30
C GLY A 136 4.00 14.90 -6.62
N TYR A 137 5.14 14.31 -6.23
CA TYR A 137 5.42 12.91 -6.51
C TYR A 137 4.70 11.97 -5.54
N LYS A 138 4.45 10.74 -5.99
CA LYS A 138 3.85 9.68 -5.15
C LYS A 138 4.92 9.10 -4.26
N VAL A 139 4.71 9.19 -2.95
CA VAL A 139 5.59 8.62 -1.92
C VAL A 139 4.91 7.42 -1.28
N ILE A 140 5.48 6.24 -1.50
CA ILE A 140 4.98 4.96 -0.96
C ILE A 140 6.05 4.43 0.00
N THR A 141 5.70 4.20 1.26
CA THR A 141 6.67 3.78 2.28
C THR A 141 6.33 2.45 2.91
N LEU A 142 7.37 1.66 3.18
CA LEU A 142 7.28 0.43 3.94
C LEU A 142 7.43 0.76 5.43
N ILE A 143 6.50 0.27 6.23
CA ILE A 143 6.45 0.52 7.67
C ILE A 143 6.21 -0.78 8.45
N ALA A 144 6.47 -0.74 9.76
CA ALA A 144 5.79 -1.62 10.69
C ALA A 144 4.39 -1.06 10.98
N ASP A 145 3.35 -1.85 10.74
CA ASP A 145 1.94 -1.52 10.95
C ASP A 145 1.63 -1.05 12.37
N GLY A 146 2.40 -1.47 13.38
CA GLY A 146 2.34 -0.96 14.74
C GLY A 146 2.58 0.56 14.88
N LEU A 147 2.96 1.25 13.80
CA LEU A 147 2.98 2.71 13.66
C LEU A 147 1.56 3.31 13.64
N LEU A 148 0.60 2.58 13.10
CA LEU A 148 -0.77 3.03 12.81
C LEU A 148 -1.70 2.78 14.00
N THR A 149 -2.66 3.68 14.23
CA THR A 149 -3.64 3.59 15.33
C THR A 149 -4.51 2.35 15.26
N SER A 150 -4.80 1.84 14.07
CA SER A 150 -5.63 0.66 13.83
C SER A 150 -4.88 -0.67 13.92
N SER A 151 -3.58 -0.66 14.25
CA SER A 151 -2.82 -1.88 14.54
C SER A 151 -2.47 -2.01 16.02
N GLU A 152 -2.82 -3.17 16.58
CA GLU A 152 -2.41 -3.61 17.91
C GLU A 152 -1.00 -4.22 17.93
N SER A 153 -0.35 -4.36 16.77
CA SER A 153 1.01 -4.91 16.67
C SER A 153 2.01 -4.06 17.44
N SER A 154 2.81 -4.71 18.28
CA SER A 154 3.98 -4.11 18.94
C SER A 154 5.27 -4.37 18.16
N LEU A 155 5.21 -5.20 17.12
CA LEU A 155 6.37 -5.56 16.31
C LEU A 155 6.93 -4.34 15.58
N THR A 156 8.25 -4.34 15.41
CA THR A 156 8.99 -3.27 14.73
C THR A 156 9.74 -3.84 13.53
N VAL A 157 9.10 -4.77 12.83
CA VAL A 157 9.54 -5.39 11.58
C VAL A 157 8.69 -4.84 10.43
N PRO A 158 9.20 -4.81 9.18
CA PRO A 158 8.40 -4.38 8.04
C PRO A 158 7.14 -5.26 7.96
N SER A 159 5.96 -4.65 7.84
CA SER A 159 4.69 -5.39 7.80
C SER A 159 3.63 -4.77 6.88
N HIS A 160 3.79 -3.52 6.45
CA HIS A 160 2.72 -2.81 5.74
C HIS A 160 3.20 -1.65 4.85
N TRP A 161 2.47 -1.43 3.75
CA TRP A 161 2.69 -0.33 2.81
C TRP A 161 1.67 0.78 3.01
N ILE A 162 2.13 2.03 3.02
CA ILE A 162 1.29 3.23 3.09
C ILE A 162 1.63 4.18 1.94
N VAL A 163 0.68 5.04 1.58
CA VAL A 163 0.91 6.16 0.65
C VAL A 163 0.79 7.47 1.41
N TRP A 164 1.73 8.38 1.22
CA TRP A 164 1.67 9.68 1.88
C TRP A 164 0.60 10.56 1.20
N ASP A 165 -0.19 11.24 2.02
CA ASP A 165 -1.18 12.26 1.63
C ASP A 165 -0.87 13.60 2.34
N GLY A 166 0.37 13.75 2.76
CA GLY A 166 0.90 14.90 3.49
C GLY A 166 2.40 14.73 3.73
N GLU A 167 3.02 15.77 4.27
CA GLU A 167 4.39 15.68 4.77
C GLU A 167 4.44 15.02 6.14
N VAL A 168 5.54 14.34 6.44
CA VAL A 168 5.89 14.01 7.82
C VAL A 168 6.34 15.30 8.50
N THR A 169 5.61 15.75 9.51
CA THR A 169 5.92 16.95 10.29
C THR A 169 6.13 16.64 11.77
N GLU A 170 6.86 17.49 12.47
CA GLU A 170 7.03 17.43 13.92
C GLU A 170 6.58 18.77 14.52
N ASP A 171 5.68 18.74 15.51
CA ASP A 171 5.15 19.93 16.17
C ASP A 171 6.10 20.49 17.25
N ALA A 172 5.73 21.62 17.87
CA ALA A 172 6.52 22.24 18.94
C ALA A 172 6.70 21.34 20.19
N ASN A 173 5.84 20.34 20.37
CA ASN A 173 5.91 19.35 21.44
C ASN A 173 6.67 18.08 21.02
N ARG A 174 7.34 18.10 19.85
CA ARG A 174 8.05 16.96 19.25
C ARG A 174 7.14 15.78 18.90
N LYS A 175 5.87 16.04 18.58
CA LYS A 175 4.92 15.03 18.13
C LYS A 175 4.96 14.94 16.61
N VAL A 176 5.10 13.72 16.11
CA VAL A 176 5.10 13.44 14.67
C VAL A 176 3.67 13.30 14.15
N SER A 177 3.40 13.86 12.99
CA SER A 177 2.15 13.70 12.24
C SER A 177 2.43 13.38 10.78
N LEU A 178 1.49 12.69 10.15
CA LEU A 178 1.51 12.34 8.74
C LEU A 178 0.09 11.96 8.34
N ARG A 179 -0.48 12.76 7.44
CA ARG A 179 -1.66 12.36 6.70
C ARG A 179 -1.26 11.30 5.67
N LEU A 180 -1.89 10.14 5.72
CA LEU A 180 -1.56 8.99 4.88
C LEU A 180 -2.80 8.22 4.46
N PHE A 181 -2.66 7.47 3.37
CA PHE A 181 -3.59 6.43 2.97
C PHE A 181 -3.13 5.07 3.48
N SER A 182 -4.04 4.37 4.16
CA SER A 182 -3.89 2.99 4.60
C SER A 182 -5.26 2.36 4.82
N TRP A 183 -5.40 1.06 4.54
CA TRP A 183 -6.61 0.28 4.77
C TRP A 183 -7.92 0.92 4.25
N GLY A 184 -7.86 1.60 3.10
CA GLY A 184 -9.03 2.19 2.46
C GLY A 184 -9.37 3.60 2.95
N GLU A 185 -8.64 4.13 3.91
CA GLU A 185 -8.90 5.46 4.49
C GLU A 185 -7.71 6.39 4.34
N VAL A 186 -8.00 7.69 4.20
CA VAL A 186 -7.02 8.78 4.19
C VAL A 186 -7.18 9.60 5.47
N GLY A 187 -6.10 9.79 6.23
CA GLY A 187 -6.15 10.62 7.44
C GLY A 187 -4.87 10.60 8.26
N GLU A 188 -4.93 11.27 9.42
CA GLU A 188 -3.88 11.21 10.44
C GLU A 188 -4.00 9.89 11.21
N GLN A 189 -3.28 8.87 10.75
CA GLN A 189 -3.40 7.50 11.26
C GLN A 189 -2.21 7.07 12.13
N ILE A 190 -1.20 7.91 12.33
CA ILE A 190 -0.08 7.58 13.24
C ILE A 190 -0.59 7.57 14.68
N LYS A 191 -0.12 6.61 15.48
CA LYS A 191 -0.39 6.59 16.94
C LYS A 191 -0.08 7.96 17.57
N ARG A 192 -1.05 8.48 18.32
CA ARG A 192 -0.98 9.82 18.94
C ARG A 192 0.17 9.91 19.95
N GLU A 193 0.62 11.14 20.19
CA GLU A 193 1.63 11.46 21.23
C GLU A 193 2.98 10.76 21.02
N LYS A 194 3.34 10.48 19.76
CA LYS A 194 4.60 9.82 19.39
C LYS A 194 5.56 10.83 18.76
N ASN A 195 6.85 10.61 18.96
CA ASN A 195 7.90 11.47 18.43
C ASN A 195 8.56 10.87 17.17
N ILE A 196 9.50 11.60 16.58
CA ILE A 196 10.20 11.15 15.37
C ILE A 196 10.97 9.84 15.56
N ASN A 197 11.49 9.55 16.76
CA ASN A 197 12.18 8.28 17.03
C ASN A 197 11.22 7.10 16.97
N PHE A 198 9.97 7.26 17.44
CA PHE A 198 8.94 6.24 17.32
C PHE A 198 8.63 5.93 15.85
N PHE A 199 8.57 6.96 14.99
CA PHE A 199 8.38 6.83 13.55
C PHE A 199 9.55 6.10 12.89
N ILE A 200 10.78 6.58 13.11
CA ILE A 200 12.00 6.01 12.54
C ILE A 200 12.16 4.54 12.92
N ASN A 201 11.81 4.17 14.16
CA ASN A 201 11.88 2.78 14.63
C ASN A 201 10.95 1.81 13.86
N ARG A 202 10.02 2.35 13.05
CA ARG A 202 8.98 1.61 12.31
C ARG A 202 8.98 1.97 10.83
N PHE A 203 9.99 2.69 10.35
CA PHE A 203 10.08 3.16 8.98
C PHE A 203 11.25 2.48 8.26
N PHE A 204 10.97 1.89 7.10
CA PHE A 204 11.90 1.03 6.35
C PHE A 204 12.23 1.58 4.96
N GLY A 205 12.13 2.90 4.80
CA GLY A 205 12.33 3.57 3.51
C GLY A 205 11.07 3.62 2.67
N GLY A 206 11.23 4.10 1.45
CA GLY A 206 10.14 4.24 0.49
C GLY A 206 10.60 4.25 -0.95
N MET A 207 9.60 4.27 -1.82
CA MET A 207 9.73 4.41 -3.26
C MET A 207 8.98 5.65 -3.68
N VAL A 208 9.53 6.34 -4.67
CA VAL A 208 8.96 7.57 -5.21
C VAL A 208 8.76 7.43 -6.71
N PHE A 209 7.56 7.76 -7.14
CA PHE A 209 7.16 7.72 -8.54
C PHE A 209 6.67 9.09 -8.99
N LYS A 210 6.95 9.44 -10.24
CA LYS A 210 6.25 10.55 -10.89
C LYS A 210 4.75 10.21 -10.99
N PRO A 211 3.85 11.19 -10.86
CA PRO A 211 2.42 10.99 -11.11
C PRO A 211 2.21 10.42 -12.51
N LEU A 212 1.23 9.54 -12.64
CA LEU A 212 0.80 9.05 -13.93
C LEU A 212 -0.10 10.11 -14.58
N ILE A 213 0.19 10.48 -15.83
CA ILE A 213 -0.55 11.50 -16.60
C ILE A 213 -1.30 10.81 -17.73
#